data_AF-A0A7J2KUQ1-F1
#
_entry.id   AF-A0A7J2KUQ1-F1
#
_cell.length_a   1.000
_cell.length_b   1.000
_cell.length_c   1.000
_cell.angle_alpha   90.00
_cell.angle_beta   90.00
_cell.angle_gamma   90.00
#
_symmetry.space_group_name_H-M   'P 1'
#
loop_
_entity.id
_entity.type
_entity.pdbx_description
1 polymer ?
#
loop_
_entity_poly.entity_id
_entity_poly.type
_entity_poly.pdbx_seq_one_letter_code
_entity_poly.pdbx_strand_id
1 'polypeptide(L)'
;ELEEIIETYKPDLFISGNKEKYLAYKLGVSFVNGHTYETGPYAGYSGMVNFARDIDKAINTPVWKMLREKAWPVKNNSNPEVV
;
A
#
# COMPACT_ATOMS: atom_id res chain seq x y z
N GLU A 1 -9.97 -10.19 -10.98
CA GLU A 1 -10.76 -9.09 -10.38
C GLU A 1 -9.97 -8.20 -9.42
N LEU A 2 -9.89 -8.46 -8.11
CA LEU A 2 -9.33 -7.46 -7.18
C LEU A 2 -7.84 -7.15 -7.41
N GLU A 3 -7.03 -8.19 -7.63
CA GLU A 3 -5.61 -8.03 -7.98
C GLU A 3 -5.44 -7.16 -9.23
N GLU A 4 -6.17 -7.47 -10.30
CA GLU A 4 -6.17 -6.72 -11.55
C GLU A 4 -6.59 -5.26 -11.35
N ILE A 5 -7.57 -4.98 -10.49
CA ILE A 5 -7.97 -3.60 -10.14
C ILE A 5 -6.81 -2.87 -9.45
N ILE A 6 -6.14 -3.50 -8.48
CA ILE A 6 -5.03 -2.89 -7.76
C ILE A 6 -3.85 -2.63 -8.71
N GLU A 7 -3.54 -3.58 -9.60
CA GLU A 7 -2.46 -3.44 -10.59
C GLU A 7 -2.76 -2.37 -11.64
N THR A 8 -4.02 -2.26 -12.08
CA THR A 8 -4.45 -1.31 -13.10
C THR A 8 -4.50 0.12 -12.56
N TYR A 9 -5.15 0.31 -11.42
CA TYR A 9 -5.40 1.64 -10.87
C TYR A 9 -4.31 2.14 -9.92
N LYS A 10 -3.48 1.23 -9.39
CA LYS A 10 -2.34 1.54 -8.49
C LYS A 10 -2.70 2.55 -7.38
N PRO A 11 -3.69 2.25 -6.54
CA PRO A 11 -4.11 3.18 -5.50
C PRO A 11 -2.99 3.40 -4.47
N ASP A 12 -2.87 4.62 -3.95
CA ASP A 12 -1.91 4.91 -2.87
C ASP A 12 -2.29 4.22 -1.55
N LEU A 13 -3.60 4.02 -1.34
CA LEU A 13 -4.19 3.41 -0.15
C LEU A 13 -5.34 2.48 -0.52
N PHE A 14 -5.33 1.27 0.04
CA PHE A 14 -6.41 0.31 -0.08
C PHE A 14 -7.02 0.00 1.28
N ILE A 15 -8.33 0.23 1.43
CA ILE A 15 -9.06 -0.02 2.68
C ILE A 15 -10.00 -1.21 2.46
N SER A 16 -9.77 -2.30 3.19
CA SER A 16 -10.60 -3.51 3.08
C SER A 16 -10.52 -4.38 4.34
N GLY A 17 -10.79 -5.70 4.21
CA GLY A 17 -10.69 -6.70 5.25
C GLY A 17 -9.31 -7.35 5.38
N ASN A 18 -9.14 -8.13 6.46
CA ASN A 18 -7.86 -8.75 6.78
C ASN A 18 -7.39 -9.78 5.72
N LYS A 19 -8.31 -10.33 4.93
CA LYS A 19 -7.99 -11.32 3.89
C LYS A 19 -7.20 -10.69 2.73
N GLU A 20 -7.51 -9.44 2.40
CA GLU A 20 -6.93 -8.71 1.28
C GLU A 20 -5.64 -7.95 1.66
N LYS A 21 -5.39 -7.76 2.96
CA LYS A 21 -4.23 -7.01 3.50
C LYS A 21 -2.89 -7.42 2.90
N TYR A 22 -2.60 -8.72 2.92
CA TYR A 22 -1.31 -9.23 2.45
C TYR A 22 -1.17 -9.23 0.92
N LEU A 23 -2.29 -9.32 0.19
CA LEU A 23 -2.29 -9.15 -1.26
C LEU A 23 -1.87 -7.72 -1.61
N ALA A 24 -2.49 -6.72 -0.99
CA ALA A 24 -2.13 -5.31 -1.21
C ALA A 24 -0.65 -5.03 -0.91
N TYR A 25 -0.12 -5.55 0.20
CA TYR A 25 1.29 -5.39 0.54
C TYR A 25 2.25 -6.04 -0.45
N LYS A 26 1.92 -7.24 -0.97
CA LYS A 26 2.73 -7.87 -2.03
C LYS A 26 2.74 -7.05 -3.31
N LEU A 27 1.63 -6.39 -3.63
CA LEU A 27 1.50 -5.49 -4.77
C LEU A 27 2.10 -4.10 -4.52
N GLY A 28 2.70 -3.87 -3.34
CA GLY A 28 3.37 -2.61 -3.01
C GLY A 28 2.41 -1.46 -2.65
N VAL A 29 1.15 -1.77 -2.33
CA VAL A 29 0.10 -0.79 -2.01
C VAL A 29 -0.13 -0.74 -0.50
N SER A 30 -0.27 0.48 0.04
CA SER A 30 -0.55 0.65 1.47
C SER A 30 -1.97 0.21 1.85
N PHE A 31 -2.14 -0.24 3.08
CA PHE A 31 -3.39 -0.88 3.52
C PHE A 31 -3.79 -0.46 4.92
N VAL A 32 -5.10 -0.22 5.12
CA VAL A 32 -5.73 -0.04 6.44
C VAL A 32 -6.95 -0.95 6.55
N ASN A 33 -7.08 -1.68 7.66
CA ASN A 33 -8.26 -2.52 7.89
C ASN A 33 -9.48 -1.67 8.28
N GLY A 34 -10.51 -1.69 7.44
CA GLY A 34 -11.75 -0.94 7.65
C GLY A 34 -12.78 -1.64 8.54
N HIS A 35 -12.63 -2.95 8.79
CA HIS A 35 -13.62 -3.76 9.51
C HIS A 35 -13.29 -3.92 10.99
N THR A 36 -12.04 -4.25 11.31
CA THR A 36 -11.58 -4.48 12.69
C THR A 36 -10.72 -3.35 13.23
N TYR A 37 -10.55 -2.29 12.43
CA TYR A 37 -9.54 -1.24 12.62
C TYR A 37 -8.11 -1.78 12.55
N GLU A 38 -7.14 -0.87 12.41
CA GLU A 38 -5.74 -1.20 12.65
C GLU A 38 -5.42 -0.94 14.13
N THR A 39 -5.55 0.31 14.58
CA THR A 39 -5.52 0.66 16.02
C THR A 39 -6.93 0.88 16.57
N GLY A 40 -7.74 1.70 15.89
CA GLY A 40 -9.10 2.05 16.32
C GLY A 40 -9.18 2.76 17.68
N PRO A 41 -10.41 3.04 18.16
CA PRO A 41 -11.66 3.13 17.40
C PRO A 41 -11.64 4.33 16.43
N TYR A 42 -12.38 4.25 15.32
CA TYR A 42 -12.45 5.33 14.32
C TYR A 42 -13.69 6.22 14.44
N ALA A 43 -14.70 5.82 15.21
CA ALA A 43 -15.94 6.57 15.35
C ALA A 43 -15.77 7.81 16.24
N GLY A 44 -16.49 8.89 15.88
CA GLY A 44 -16.49 10.16 16.60
C GLY A 44 -15.26 11.04 16.31
N TYR A 45 -15.23 12.23 16.91
CA TYR A 45 -14.17 13.23 16.65
C TYR A 45 -12.77 12.72 17.03
N SER A 46 -12.65 12.10 18.20
CA SER A 46 -11.40 11.47 18.64
C SER A 46 -11.02 10.26 17.77
N GLY A 47 -12.01 9.51 17.28
CA GLY A 47 -11.78 8.40 16.37
C GLY A 47 -11.24 8.83 15.01
N MET A 48 -11.69 9.97 14.47
CA MET A 48 -11.14 10.55 13.24
C MET A 48 -9.64 10.84 13.37
N VAL A 49 -9.17 11.29 14.54
CA VAL A 49 -7.73 11.51 14.79
C VAL A 49 -6.95 10.19 14.75
N ASN A 50 -7.52 9.11 15.30
CA ASN A 50 -6.89 7.78 15.24
C ASN A 50 -6.86 7.24 13.82
N PHE A 51 -7.95 7.38 13.06
CA PHE A 51 -8.03 6.98 11.67
C PHE A 51 -7.00 7.71 10.81
N ALA A 52 -6.89 9.04 10.96
CA ALA A 52 -5.88 9.85 10.27
C ALA A 52 -4.46 9.38 10.60
N ARG A 53 -4.17 9.05 11.87
CA ARG A 53 -2.88 8.53 12.30
C ARG A 53 -2.56 7.16 11.68
N ASP A 54 -3.55 6.28 11.57
CA ASP A 54 -3.36 4.96 10.97
C ASP A 54 -3.15 5.06 9.45
N ILE A 55 -3.85 5.98 8.75
CA ILE A 55 -3.60 6.29 7.33
C ILE A 55 -2.18 6.85 7.14
N ASP A 56 -1.78 7.83 7.94
CA ASP A 56 -0.46 8.46 7.85
C ASP A 56 0.66 7.42 8.00
N LYS A 57 0.57 6.55 9.01
CA LYS A 57 1.52 5.44 9.18
C LYS A 57 1.53 4.48 8.00
N ALA A 58 0.36 4.16 7.45
CA ALA A 58 0.25 3.22 6.34
C ALA A 58 0.90 3.78 5.07
N ILE A 59 0.71 5.05 4.73
CA ILE A 59 1.22 5.66 3.50
C ILE A 59 2.69 6.09 3.65
N ASN A 60 3.06 6.68 4.79
CA ASN A 60 4.37 7.33 4.95
C ASN A 60 5.45 6.44 5.60
N THR A 61 5.17 5.15 5.80
CA THR A 61 6.17 4.22 6.35
C THR A 61 7.38 4.06 5.41
N PRO A 62 8.62 4.04 5.95
CA PRO A 62 9.84 3.98 5.13
C PRO A 62 9.97 2.69 4.32
N VAL A 63 9.20 1.63 4.67
CA VAL A 63 9.25 0.35 3.95
C VAL A 63 8.91 0.51 2.46
N TRP A 64 8.04 1.45 2.07
CA TRP A 64 7.71 1.66 0.66
C TRP A 64 8.90 2.17 -0.15
N LYS A 65 9.72 3.05 0.46
CA LYS A 65 10.96 3.51 -0.15
C LYS A 65 11.96 2.36 -0.24
N MET A 66 12.08 1.56 0.82
CA MET A 66 12.97 0.39 0.83
C MET A 66 12.57 -0.67 -0.20
N LEU A 67 11.28 -0.88 -0.44
CA LEU A 67 10.80 -1.80 -1.48
C LEU A 67 11.18 -1.33 -2.89
N ARG A 68 11.11 -0.02 -3.15
CA ARG A 68 11.55 0.56 -4.44
C ARG A 68 13.07 0.49 -4.62
N GLU A 69 13.82 0.69 -3.55
CA GLU A 69 15.30 0.68 -3.58
C GLU A 69 15.89 -0.74 -3.59
N LYS A 70 15.26 -1.69 -2.90
CA LYS A 70 15.69 -3.10 -2.81
C LYS A 70 14.98 -4.01 -3.82
N ALA A 71 14.20 -3.47 -4.74
CA ALA A 71 13.79 -4.24 -5.92
C ALA A 71 15.09 -4.72 -6.58
N TRP A 72 15.34 -6.03 -6.44
CA TRP A 72 16.45 -6.80 -7.00
C TRP A 72 17.00 -6.14 -8.27
N PRO A 73 18.33 -6.04 -8.48
CA PRO A 73 18.88 -5.38 -9.66
C PRO A 73 18.25 -5.99 -10.90
N VAL A 74 17.24 -5.31 -11.43
CA VAL A 74 16.68 -5.65 -12.73
C VAL A 74 17.86 -5.39 -13.64
N LYS A 75 18.36 -6.44 -14.30
CA LYS A 75 19.33 -6.25 -15.37
C LYS A 75 18.68 -5.26 -16.34
N ASN A 76 19.16 -4.02 -16.33
CA ASN A 76 18.91 -3.10 -17.42
C ASN A 76 19.56 -3.78 -18.63
N ASN A 77 18.78 -4.56 -19.38
CA ASN A 77 19.05 -4.74 -20.79
C ASN A 77 18.71 -3.41 -21.46
N SER A 78 19.55 -2.40 -21.21
CA SER A 78 19.76 -1.33 -22.17
C SER A 78 20.32 -2.02 -23.41
N ASN A 79 19.42 -2.43 -24.29
CA ASN A 79 19.76 -2.78 -25.65
C ASN A 79 20.35 -1.50 -26.27
N PRO A 80 21.64 -1.47 -26.63
CA PRO A 80 22.12 -0.40 -27.49
C PRO A 80 21.51 -0.64 -28.88
N GLU A 81 21.18 0.44 -29.58
CA GLU A 81 20.76 0.47 -30.99
C GLU A 81 19.30 0.10 -31.29
N VAL A 82 18.47 1.13 -31.53
CA VAL A 82 17.86 1.35 -32.85
C VAL A 82 17.45 2.83 -33.02
N VAL A 83 18.18 3.50 -33.92
CA VAL A 83 17.93 4.73 -34.72
C VAL A 83 17.50 6.03 -34.03
#